data_AF-A0A0C2FDB3-F1
#
_entry.id   AF-A0A0C2FDB3-F1
#
_cell.length_a   1.000
_cell.length_b   1.000
_cell.length_c   1.000
_cell.angle_alpha   90.00
_cell.angle_beta   90.00
_cell.angle_gamma   90.00
#
_symmetry.space_group_name_H-M   'P 1'
#
loop_
_entity.id
_entity.type
_entity.pdbx_description
1 polymer ?
#
loop_
_entity_poly.entity_id
_entity_poly.type
_entity_poly.pdbx_seq_one_letter_code
_entity_poly.pdbx_strand_id
1 'polypeptide(L)'
;IVDLTCRFGAPYLYNHVGACEHLVVITRACLRHPGGPYPVAIYEGNFRRIACAGCKEETAEWVVWEHECMPSFTQFLCDPCYKEFNYDVFGKKIFEFKAAPCYDRRNRRAGPVELQNMEAFKENVPANAGTAF
;
A
#
# COMPACT_ATOMS: atom_id res chain seq x y z
N ILE A 1 0.21 -2.91 20.11
CA ILE A 1 1.12 -3.68 19.23
C ILE A 1 0.85 -5.15 19.53
N VAL A 2 0.53 -5.95 18.51
CA VAL A 2 0.27 -7.40 18.66
C VAL A 2 1.45 -8.12 18.05
N ASP A 3 2.06 -9.04 18.79
CA ASP A 3 3.20 -9.81 18.30
C ASP A 3 2.73 -10.95 17.40
N LEU A 4 3.40 -11.12 16.25
CA LEU A 4 3.10 -12.18 15.29
C LEU A 4 3.89 -13.45 15.65
N THR A 5 3.20 -14.57 15.85
CA THR A 5 3.86 -15.89 15.94
C THR A 5 4.15 -16.42 14.53
N CYS A 6 5.43 -16.55 14.17
CA CYS A 6 5.88 -17.00 12.85
C CYS A 6 6.48 -18.42 12.89
N ARG A 7 6.22 -19.19 11.82
CA ARG A 7 6.77 -20.51 11.50
C ARG A 7 7.54 -20.39 10.19
N PHE A 8 8.82 -20.74 10.21
CA PHE A 8 9.65 -20.70 9.01
C PHE A 8 9.20 -21.75 8.00
N GLY A 9 9.21 -21.37 6.72
CA GLY A 9 8.82 -22.25 5.60
C GLY A 9 7.32 -22.55 5.49
N ALA A 10 6.49 -22.08 6.43
CA ALA A 10 5.04 -22.20 6.33
C ALA A 10 4.47 -21.05 5.47
N PRO A 11 3.50 -21.33 4.58
CA PRO A 11 2.80 -20.29 3.84
C PRO A 11 1.80 -19.55 4.73
N TYR A 12 1.82 -18.23 4.65
CA TYR A 12 0.86 -17.32 5.28
C TYR A 12 0.01 -16.65 4.21
N LEU A 13 -1.30 -16.63 4.41
CA LEU A 13 -2.20 -15.83 3.59
C LEU A 13 -2.16 -14.38 4.08
N TYR A 14 -1.61 -13.50 3.27
CA TYR A 14 -1.71 -12.06 3.44
C TYR A 14 -2.85 -11.56 2.55
N ASN A 15 -3.97 -11.19 3.17
CA ASN A 15 -5.07 -10.59 2.45
C ASN A 15 -4.88 -9.07 2.43
N HIS A 16 -4.45 -8.55 1.28
CA HIS A 16 -4.37 -7.11 1.06
C HIS A 16 -5.78 -6.54 0.82
N VAL A 17 -5.93 -5.21 0.90
CA VAL A 17 -7.23 -4.55 0.85
C VAL A 17 -8.02 -4.93 -0.41
N GLY A 18 -9.32 -5.22 -0.23
CA GLY A 18 -10.19 -5.72 -1.29
C GLY A 18 -10.17 -7.25 -1.34
N ALA A 19 -9.70 -7.80 -2.46
CA ALA A 19 -9.62 -9.25 -2.70
C ALA A 19 -8.26 -9.71 -3.21
N CYS A 20 -7.21 -8.97 -2.86
CA CYS A 20 -5.86 -9.25 -3.31
C CYS A 20 -5.16 -10.17 -2.30
N GLU A 21 -5.21 -11.47 -2.56
CA GLU A 21 -4.63 -12.51 -1.72
C GLU A 21 -3.19 -12.83 -2.14
N HIS A 22 -2.26 -12.71 -1.21
CA HIS A 22 -0.85 -13.03 -1.44
C HIS A 22 -0.37 -14.10 -0.48
N LEU A 23 0.40 -15.06 -0.99
CA LEU A 23 1.12 -16.01 -0.17
C LEU A 23 2.48 -15.43 0.22
N VAL A 24 2.70 -15.29 1.53
CA VAL A 24 3.97 -14.84 2.11
C VAL A 24 4.61 -16.02 2.83
N VAL A 25 5.86 -16.31 2.53
CA VAL A 25 6.65 -17.34 3.20
C VAL A 25 7.87 -16.70 3.83
N ILE A 26 8.01 -16.82 5.14
CA ILE A 26 9.21 -16.38 5.84
C ILE A 26 10.21 -17.54 5.79
N THR A 27 11.25 -17.37 4.99
CA THR A 27 12.27 -18.41 4.75
C THR A 27 13.49 -18.27 5.65
N ARG A 28 13.77 -17.06 6.14
CA ARG A 28 14.95 -16.77 6.94
C ARG A 28 14.70 -15.59 7.88
N ALA A 29 15.26 -15.65 9.09
CA ALA A 29 15.43 -14.51 9.97
C ALA A 29 16.88 -14.46 10.44
N CYS A 30 17.40 -13.24 10.64
CA CYS A 30 18.76 -13.01 11.13
C CYS A 30 18.69 -12.04 12.31
N LEU A 31 19.55 -12.24 13.31
CA LEU A 31 19.70 -11.27 14.41
C LEU A 31 20.34 -9.99 13.86
N ARG A 32 19.75 -8.84 14.17
CA ARG A 32 20.28 -7.53 13.75
C ARG A 32 21.45 -7.12 14.65
N HIS A 33 22.54 -6.65 14.05
CA HIS A 33 23.62 -6.00 14.80
C HIS A 33 23.13 -4.64 15.35
N PRO A 34 23.40 -4.30 16.63
CA PRO A 34 23.09 -2.97 17.15
C PRO A 34 23.80 -1.88 16.34
N GLY A 35 23.06 -0.91 15.79
CA GLY A 35 23.62 0.21 15.02
C GLY A 35 23.76 0.00 13.50
N GLY A 36 23.35 -1.15 12.95
CA GLY A 36 23.32 -1.35 11.50
C GLY A 36 22.15 -0.63 10.81
N PRO A 37 22.25 -0.25 9.52
CA PRO A 37 21.26 0.55 8.79
C PRO A 37 19.99 -0.23 8.38
N TYR A 38 19.64 -1.31 9.08
CA TYR A 38 18.52 -2.18 8.72
C TYR A 38 17.18 -1.66 9.27
N PRO A 39 16.08 -1.80 8.50
CA PRO A 39 16.00 -2.41 7.17
C PRO A 39 16.57 -1.52 6.05
N VAL A 40 17.42 -2.09 5.19
CA VAL A 40 17.94 -1.40 3.99
C VAL A 40 17.03 -1.74 2.81
N ALA A 41 16.45 -0.73 2.17
CA ALA A 41 15.72 -0.92 0.92
C ALA A 41 16.70 -1.26 -0.21
N ILE A 42 16.87 -2.54 -0.51
CA ILE A 42 17.79 -3.03 -1.57
C ILE A 42 17.16 -3.04 -2.96
N TYR A 43 15.83 -3.00 -3.04
CA TYR A 43 15.07 -3.01 -4.28
C TYR A 43 13.74 -2.31 -4.07
N GLU A 44 13.39 -1.45 -5.02
CA GLU A 44 12.04 -0.93 -5.17
C GLU A 44 11.59 -1.20 -6.60
N GLY A 45 10.50 -1.96 -6.74
CA GLY A 45 9.91 -2.23 -8.05
C GLY A 45 9.37 -0.95 -8.67
N ASN A 46 9.46 -0.83 -9.99
CA ASN A 46 8.80 0.26 -10.70
C ASN A 46 7.30 -0.03 -10.81
N PHE A 47 6.55 0.38 -9.79
CA PHE A 47 5.09 0.26 -9.80
C PHE A 47 4.48 1.32 -10.73
N ARG A 48 3.80 0.85 -11.77
CA ARG A 48 2.99 1.71 -12.63
C ARG A 48 1.73 2.10 -11.87
N ARG A 49 1.28 3.34 -12.06
CA ARG A 49 -0.01 3.80 -11.52
C ARG A 49 -1.12 2.83 -11.92
N ILE A 50 -2.05 2.58 -11.01
CA ILE A 50 -3.32 1.92 -11.32
C ILE A 50 -4.24 2.99 -11.92
N ALA A 51 -4.60 2.86 -13.20
CA ALA A 51 -5.52 3.79 -13.85
C ALA A 51 -6.96 3.56 -13.35
N CYS A 52 -7.70 4.64 -13.12
CA CYS A 52 -9.11 4.59 -12.77
C CYS A 52 -9.90 3.79 -13.81
N ALA A 53 -10.72 2.85 -13.36
CA ALA A 53 -11.53 2.00 -14.22
C ALA A 53 -12.63 2.78 -14.96
N GLY A 54 -13.13 3.87 -14.36
CA GLY A 54 -14.14 4.76 -14.95
C GLY A 54 -13.56 5.66 -16.05
N CYS A 55 -12.74 6.64 -15.68
CA CYS A 55 -12.22 7.62 -16.63
C CYS A 55 -10.98 7.18 -17.42
N LYS A 56 -10.24 6.15 -16.99
CA LYS A 56 -8.94 5.71 -17.56
C LYS A 56 -7.81 6.75 -17.57
N GLU A 57 -8.07 7.98 -17.12
CA GLU A 57 -7.11 9.09 -17.15
C GLU A 57 -6.39 9.27 -15.81
N GLU A 58 -7.17 9.33 -14.73
CA GLU A 58 -6.68 9.59 -13.38
C GLU A 58 -6.15 8.34 -12.68
N THR A 59 -5.33 8.56 -11.65
CA THR A 59 -4.86 7.46 -10.79
C THR A 59 -5.97 7.03 -9.84
N ALA A 60 -6.12 5.72 -9.64
CA ALA A 60 -7.09 5.21 -8.70
C ALA A 60 -6.70 5.56 -7.26
N GLU A 61 -7.69 6.02 -6.50
CA GLU A 61 -7.56 6.34 -5.07
C GLU A 61 -8.37 5.40 -4.19
N TRP A 62 -9.35 4.71 -4.76
CA TRP A 62 -10.28 3.81 -4.10
C TRP A 62 -10.25 2.44 -4.76
N VAL A 63 -10.30 1.40 -3.93
CA VAL A 63 -10.64 0.05 -4.36
C VAL A 63 -12.06 -0.24 -3.90
N VAL A 64 -12.89 -0.70 -4.83
CA VAL A 64 -14.30 -1.06 -4.62
C VAL A 64 -14.47 -2.53 -4.95
N TRP A 65 -15.15 -3.28 -4.10
CA TRP A 65 -15.42 -4.70 -4.33
C TRP A 65 -16.81 -5.11 -3.84
N GLU A 66 -17.27 -6.27 -4.30
CA GLU A 66 -18.63 -6.76 -4.03
C GLU A 66 -19.71 -5.75 -4.47
N HIS A 67 -19.49 -5.07 -5.61
CA HIS A 67 -20.40 -4.05 -6.12
C HIS A 67 -21.41 -4.64 -7.10
N GLU A 68 -22.70 -4.38 -6.86
CA GLU A 68 -23.83 -4.97 -7.62
C GLU A 68 -23.79 -4.71 -9.13
N CYS A 69 -23.40 -3.50 -9.53
CA CYS A 69 -23.42 -3.07 -10.94
C CYS A 69 -22.04 -3.00 -11.63
N MET A 70 -20.96 -3.52 -11.02
CA MET A 70 -19.63 -3.48 -11.65
C MET A 70 -19.32 -4.79 -12.38
N PRO A 71 -18.64 -4.73 -13.55
CA PRO A 71 -18.38 -5.91 -14.39
C PRO A 71 -17.30 -6.85 -13.82
N SER A 72 -16.61 -6.46 -12.76
CA SER A 72 -15.61 -7.30 -12.10
C SER A 72 -15.73 -7.19 -10.60
N PHE A 73 -15.33 -8.25 -9.91
CA PHE A 73 -15.44 -8.36 -8.46
C PHE A 73 -14.74 -7.22 -7.72
N THR A 74 -13.63 -6.73 -8.26
CA THR A 74 -12.87 -5.60 -7.72
C THR A 74 -12.60 -4.59 -8.83
N GLN A 75 -12.80 -3.31 -8.52
CA GLN A 75 -12.55 -2.18 -9.40
C GLN A 75 -11.77 -1.09 -8.67
N PHE A 76 -11.00 -0.33 -9.44
CA PHE A 76 -10.17 0.75 -8.93
C PHE A 76 -10.69 2.08 -9.48
N LEU A 77 -11.03 3.03 -8.64
CA LEU A 77 -11.61 4.32 -9.05
C LEU A 77 -10.81 5.49 -8.49
N CYS A 78 -10.67 6.56 -9.27
CA CYS A 78 -10.26 7.86 -8.73
C CYS A 78 -11.38 8.44 -7.87
N ASP A 79 -11.07 9.43 -7.03
CA ASP A 79 -12.04 10.02 -6.10
C ASP A 79 -13.29 10.63 -6.79
N PRO A 80 -13.19 11.32 -7.94
CA PRO A 80 -14.36 11.82 -8.66
C PRO A 80 -15.27 10.68 -9.14
N CYS A 81 -14.73 9.70 -9.89
CA CYS A 81 -15.53 8.58 -10.40
C CYS A 81 -16.12 7.74 -9.27
N TYR A 82 -15.39 7.58 -8.15
CA TYR A 82 -15.91 6.90 -6.96
C TYR A 82 -17.15 7.61 -6.41
N LYS A 83 -17.11 8.93 -6.25
CA LYS A 83 -18.23 9.71 -5.70
C LYS A 83 -19.40 9.77 -6.67
N GLU A 84 -19.15 10.11 -7.93
CA GLU A 84 -20.19 10.29 -8.94
C GLU A 84 -20.93 9.00 -9.27
N PHE A 85 -20.24 7.85 -9.25
CA PHE A 85 -20.87 6.57 -9.58
C PHE A 85 -21.63 5.97 -8.40
N ASN A 86 -21.12 6.11 -7.19
CA ASN A 86 -21.62 5.36 -6.03
C ASN A 86 -22.54 6.16 -5.11
N TYR A 87 -22.59 7.49 -5.25
CA TYR A 87 -23.31 8.38 -4.34
C TYR A 87 -24.21 9.37 -5.10
N ASP A 88 -25.36 9.67 -4.50
CA ASP A 88 -26.27 10.72 -4.96
C ASP A 88 -25.68 12.12 -4.62
N VAL A 89 -26.23 13.19 -5.22
CA VAL A 89 -25.91 14.59 -4.91
C VAL A 89 -26.00 14.93 -3.42
N PHE A 90 -26.80 14.21 -2.63
CA PHE A 90 -26.88 14.35 -1.16
C PHE A 90 -25.84 13.50 -0.39
N GLY A 91 -24.94 12.79 -1.09
CA GLY A 91 -23.93 11.92 -0.49
C GLY A 91 -24.48 10.58 0.02
N LYS A 92 -25.70 10.19 -0.38
CA LYS A 92 -26.29 8.89 -0.04
C LYS A 92 -25.78 7.82 -1.00
N LYS A 93 -25.37 6.67 -0.45
CA LYS A 93 -24.94 5.50 -1.22
C LYS A 93 -26.09 4.98 -2.10
N ILE A 94 -25.82 4.75 -3.38
CA ILE A 94 -26.81 4.28 -4.38
C ILE A 94 -26.83 2.75 -4.47
N PHE A 95 -25.67 2.10 -4.34
CA PHE A 95 -25.49 0.65 -4.50
C PHE A 95 -24.99 0.00 -3.21
N GLU A 96 -25.15 -1.31 -3.05
CA GLU A 96 -24.42 -2.06 -2.03
C GLU A 96 -23.02 -2.43 -2.55
N PHE A 97 -21.99 -2.15 -1.74
CA PHE A 97 -20.59 -2.39 -2.09
C PHE A 97 -19.68 -2.17 -0.88
N LYS A 98 -18.47 -2.73 -0.94
CA LYS A 98 -17.39 -2.41 0.00
C LYS A 98 -16.35 -1.55 -0.70
N ALA A 99 -15.79 -0.59 0.03
CA ALA A 99 -14.75 0.27 -0.50
C ALA A 99 -13.71 0.60 0.57
N ALA A 100 -12.48 0.81 0.12
CA ALA A 100 -11.39 1.27 0.96
C ALA A 100 -10.42 2.11 0.13
N PRO A 101 -9.62 2.97 0.77
CA PRO A 101 -8.55 3.67 0.07
C PRO A 101 -7.59 2.67 -0.58
N CYS A 102 -7.15 2.97 -1.79
CA CYS A 102 -6.10 2.22 -2.47
C CYS A 102 -4.76 2.62 -1.83
N TYR A 103 -4.24 1.79 -0.93
CA TYR A 103 -2.94 2.00 -0.27
C TYR A 103 -1.80 1.53 -1.18
N ASP A 104 -1.69 2.13 -2.36
CA ASP A 104 -0.46 2.09 -3.14
C ASP A 104 0.40 3.30 -2.75
N ARG A 105 1.74 3.14 -2.76
CA ARG A 105 2.73 4.06 -2.16
C ARG A 105 2.67 5.52 -2.65
N ARG A 106 1.95 5.77 -3.74
CA ARG A 106 1.79 7.12 -4.33
C ARG A 106 0.36 7.61 -4.40
N ASN A 107 -0.55 7.01 -3.63
CA ASN A 107 -1.86 7.63 -3.46
C ASN A 107 -1.69 8.90 -2.61
N ARG A 108 -2.08 10.07 -3.14
CA ARG A 108 -1.90 11.38 -2.49
C ARG A 108 -2.50 11.44 -1.08
N ARG A 109 -3.45 10.55 -0.76
CA ARG A 109 -4.11 10.44 0.55
C ARG A 109 -3.48 9.39 1.49
N ALA A 110 -2.58 8.54 1.01
CA ALA A 110 -1.93 7.49 1.80
C ALA A 110 -0.55 7.89 2.38
N GLY A 111 -0.11 9.14 2.22
CA GLY A 111 1.10 9.67 2.88
C GLY A 111 0.74 10.46 4.14
N PRO A 112 1.26 10.07 5.32
CA PRO A 112 2.58 10.58 5.76
C PRO A 112 3.56 9.54 6.32
N VAL A 113 3.21 8.26 6.44
CA VAL A 113 4.03 7.29 7.23
C VAL A 113 5.36 6.93 6.55
N GLU A 114 5.44 6.92 5.22
CA GLU A 114 6.68 6.53 4.52
C GLU A 114 7.69 7.68 4.36
N LEU A 115 7.25 8.94 4.30
CA LEU A 115 8.15 10.09 4.17
C LEU A 115 8.91 10.38 5.48
N GLN A 116 8.25 10.18 6.63
CA GLN A 116 8.88 10.33 7.94
C GLN A 116 10.07 9.36 8.14
N ASN A 117 9.99 8.15 7.57
CA ASN A 117 11.06 7.16 7.67
C ASN A 117 12.28 7.48 6.79
N MET A 118 12.11 8.20 5.68
CA MET A 118 13.23 8.63 4.83
C MET A 118 13.94 9.86 5.39
N GLU A 119 13.22 10.76 6.06
CA GLU A 119 13.80 11.93 6.74
C GLU A 119 14.59 11.50 7.99
N ALA A 120 14.05 10.58 8.79
CA ALA A 120 14.74 9.99 9.93
C ALA A 120 16.02 9.21 9.54
N PHE A 121 16.07 8.65 8.34
CA PHE A 121 17.29 7.99 7.84
C PHE A 121 18.38 9.00 7.46
N LYS A 122 18.00 10.18 6.93
CA LYS A 122 18.95 11.24 6.57
C LYS A 122 19.55 11.95 7.80
N GLU A 123 18.78 12.10 8.87
CA GLU A 123 19.27 12.72 10.12
C GLU A 123 20.24 11.83 10.91
N ASN A 124 20.21 10.51 10.70
CA ASN A 124 21.06 9.55 11.43
C ASN A 124 22.33 9.12 10.68
N VAL A 125 22.63 9.70 9.51
CA VAL A 125 23.94 9.52 8.86
C VAL A 125 24.92 10.52 9.47
N PRO A 126 25.96 10.08 10.20
CA PRO A 126 26.97 11.01 10.72
C PRO A 126 27.70 11.65 9.53
N ALA A 127 27.78 12.99 9.54
CA ALA A 127 28.40 13.82 8.50
C ALA A 127 29.94 13.67 8.37
N ASN A 128 30.53 12.61 8.90
CA ASN A 128 31.97 12.35 8.83
C ASN A 128 32.24 10.93 8.32
N ALA A 129 32.12 10.75 7.00
CA ALA A 129 32.89 9.75 6.26
C ALA A 129 33.85 10.50 5.32
N GLY A 130 34.63 11.41 5.90
CA GLY A 130 35.78 12.03 5.26
C GLY A 130 37.06 11.37 5.74
N THR A 131 37.80 10.79 4.80
CA THR A 131 39.26 10.54 4.83
C THR A 131 39.85 9.79 6.03
N ALA A 132 40.22 8.52 5.85
CA ALA A 132 41.41 7.91 6.45
C ALA A 132 41.78 6.57 5.75
N PHE A 133 42.92 6.61 5.06
CA PHE A 133 43.75 5.53 4.48
C PHE A 133 43.24 4.76 3.26
#